data_AF-A0A016TME2-F1
#
_entry.id   AF-A0A016TME2-F1
#
_cell.length_a   1.000
_cell.length_b   1.000
_cell.length_c   1.000
_cell.angle_alpha   90.00
_cell.angle_beta   90.00
_cell.angle_gamma   90.00
#
_symmetry.space_group_name_H-M   'P 1'
#
loop_
_entity.id
_entity.type
_entity.pdbx_description
1 polymer ?
#
loop_
_entity_poly.entity_id
_entity_poly.type
_entity_poly.pdbx_seq_one_letter_code
_entity_poly.pdbx_strand_id
1 'polypeptide(L)'
;MKAQYQTRDGTLRVIRPLIFVRERALREFADSRGLPVVAENCPACFNQATERHRIKQLLAQQELIFPDLFNSLRSALRPLLLVDSARTDEMRALAIENIVKFNKGKAK
;
A
#
# COMPACT_ATOMS: atom_id res chain seq x y z
N MET A 1 -6.18 -0.13 -2.63
CA MET A 1 -6.18 -1.13 -1.55
C MET A 1 -6.58 -0.42 -0.25
N LYS A 2 -7.34 -1.05 0.65
CA LYS A 2 -7.83 -0.45 1.91
C LYS A 2 -6.89 -0.81 3.06
N ALA A 3 -6.67 0.05 4.05
CA ALA A 3 -5.81 -0.28 5.20
C ALA A 3 -6.46 -1.33 6.10
N GLN A 4 -7.77 -1.22 6.30
CA GLN A 4 -8.59 -2.20 6.98
C GLN A 4 -10.01 -2.21 6.39
N TYR A 5 -10.74 -3.31 6.60
CA TYR A 5 -12.19 -3.37 6.44
C TYR A 5 -12.74 -4.66 7.06
N GLN A 6 -14.02 -4.66 7.45
CA GLN A 6 -14.75 -5.91 7.71
C GLN A 6 -15.25 -6.52 6.40
N THR A 7 -15.24 -7.84 6.29
CA THR A 7 -15.77 -8.57 5.13
C THR A 7 -17.28 -8.36 4.99
N ARG A 8 -17.85 -8.65 3.82
CA ARG A 8 -19.27 -8.37 3.53
C ARG A 8 -20.22 -9.12 4.46
N ASP A 9 -19.83 -10.30 4.90
CA ASP A 9 -20.52 -11.16 5.85
C ASP A 9 -20.27 -10.76 7.32
N GLY A 10 -19.38 -9.80 7.58
CA GLY A 10 -19.06 -9.29 8.92
C GLY A 10 -18.18 -10.21 9.77
N THR A 11 -17.89 -11.43 9.30
CA THR A 11 -17.18 -12.47 10.06
C THR A 11 -15.71 -12.13 10.31
N LEU A 12 -15.04 -11.49 9.35
CA LEU A 12 -13.60 -11.25 9.39
C LEU A 12 -13.26 -9.77 9.23
N ARG A 13 -12.20 -9.33 9.92
CA ARG A 13 -11.58 -8.02 9.70
C ARG A 13 -10.25 -8.22 8.99
N VAL A 14 -10.15 -7.72 7.76
CA VAL A 14 -8.88 -7.66 7.04
C VAL A 14 -8.13 -6.44 7.52
N ILE A 15 -6.90 -6.63 8.00
CA ILE A 15 -5.98 -5.55 8.37
C ILE A 15 -4.68 -5.65 7.58
N ARG A 16 -4.08 -4.50 7.25
CA ARG A 16 -2.77 -4.41 6.60
C ARG A 16 -1.83 -3.57 7.46
N PRO A 17 -1.23 -4.13 8.53
CA PRO A 17 -0.44 -3.36 9.49
C PRO A 17 0.75 -2.63 8.85
N LEU A 18 1.35 -3.25 7.82
CA LEU A 18 2.55 -2.76 7.15
C LEU A 18 2.25 -1.91 5.90
N ILE A 19 1.01 -1.46 5.70
CA ILE A 19 0.60 -0.76 4.45
C ILE A 19 1.34 0.57 4.22
N PHE A 20 1.83 1.20 5.29
CA PHE A 20 2.60 2.44 5.23
C PHE A 20 4.12 2.20 5.28
N VAL A 21 4.56 0.95 5.37
CA VAL A 21 5.97 0.59 5.47
C VAL A 21 6.53 0.35 4.08
N ARG A 22 7.71 0.92 3.81
CA ARG A 22 8.42 0.73 2.54
C ARG A 22 9.04 -0.67 2.48
N GLU A 23 9.09 -1.25 1.28
CA GLU A 23 9.70 -2.57 1.06
C GLU A 23 11.18 -2.61 1.47
N ARG A 24 11.93 -1.51 1.29
CA ARG A 24 13.34 -1.45 1.72
C ARG A 24 13.48 -1.65 3.23
N ALA A 25 12.61 -1.02 4.03
CA ALA A 25 12.67 -1.10 5.48
C ALA A 25 12.33 -2.51 5.99
N LEU A 26 11.42 -3.22 5.29
CA LEU A 26 11.14 -4.62 5.59
C LEU A 26 12.33 -5.53 5.27
N ARG A 27 13.03 -5.27 4.16
CA ARG A 27 14.25 -6.02 3.79
C ARG A 27 15.35 -5.80 4.81
N GLU A 28 15.68 -4.55 5.12
CA GLU A 28 16.67 -4.18 6.14
C GLU A 28 16.33 -4.77 7.51
N PHE A 29 15.05 -4.78 7.89
CA PHE A 29 14.60 -5.41 9.12
C PHE A 29 14.80 -6.94 9.09
N ALA A 30 14.44 -7.61 8.00
CA ALA A 30 14.65 -9.05 7.87
C ALA A 30 16.13 -9.42 7.94
N ASP A 31 16.98 -8.67 7.24
CA ASP A 31 18.44 -8.88 7.22
C ASP A 31 19.05 -8.66 8.60
N SER A 32 18.73 -7.53 9.26
CA SER A 32 19.26 -7.20 10.59
C SER A 32 18.79 -8.15 11.69
N ARG A 33 17.66 -8.83 11.50
CA ARG A 33 17.10 -9.81 12.44
C ARG A 33 17.37 -11.25 12.06
N GLY A 34 18.08 -11.50 10.95
CA GLY A 34 18.36 -12.85 10.46
C GLY A 34 17.11 -13.67 10.17
N LEU A 35 16.02 -13.01 9.72
CA LEU A 35 14.77 -13.72 9.41
C LEU A 35 14.93 -14.51 8.10
N PRO A 36 14.42 -15.75 8.03
CA PRO A 36 14.45 -16.52 6.79
C PRO A 36 13.52 -15.87 5.75
N VAL A 37 14.08 -15.40 4.64
CA VAL A 37 13.33 -14.81 3.52
C VAL A 37 13.40 -15.74 2.31
N VAL A 38 12.25 -16.21 1.86
CA VAL A 38 12.13 -16.96 0.59
C VAL A 38 11.90 -15.96 -0.53
N ALA A 39 12.84 -15.84 -1.46
CA ALA A 39 12.79 -14.83 -2.53
C ALA A 39 11.59 -15.03 -3.46
N GLU A 40 11.40 -16.23 -4.00
CA GLU A 40 10.23 -16.62 -4.80
C GLU A 40 9.91 -18.09 -4.58
N ASN A 41 8.65 -18.42 -4.27
CA ASN A 41 8.19 -19.80 -4.07
C ASN A 41 7.17 -20.24 -5.14
N CYS A 42 6.96 -19.42 -6.19
CA CYS A 42 5.91 -19.67 -7.17
C CYS A 42 6.49 -20.37 -8.41
N PRO A 43 6.17 -21.65 -8.67
CA PRO A 43 6.66 -22.38 -9.83
C PRO A 43 6.19 -21.75 -11.17
N ALA A 44 5.09 -21.00 -11.17
CA ALA A 44 4.57 -20.31 -12.35
C ALA A 44 5.24 -18.96 -12.64
N CYS A 45 5.99 -18.38 -11.69
CA CYS A 45 6.65 -17.08 -11.86
C CYS A 45 8.04 -17.17 -12.52
N PHE A 46 8.62 -18.38 -12.65
CA PHE A 46 9.94 -18.60 -13.24
C PHE A 46 10.04 -18.31 -14.74
N ASN A 47 8.91 -18.26 -15.46
CA ASN A 47 8.91 -18.16 -16.91
C ASN A 47 8.73 -16.73 -17.47
N GLN A 48 8.41 -15.72 -16.65
CA GLN A 48 8.24 -14.33 -17.14
C GLN A 48 8.34 -13.29 -16.02
N ALA A 49 9.08 -12.21 -16.26
CA ALA A 49 9.10 -11.04 -15.39
C ALA A 49 7.69 -10.46 -15.29
N THR A 50 7.08 -10.54 -14.11
CA THR A 50 5.70 -10.08 -13.89
C THR A 50 5.60 -8.55 -14.06
N GLU A 51 4.43 -8.04 -14.46
CA GLU A 51 4.15 -6.59 -14.49
C GLU A 51 4.46 -5.92 -13.14
N ARG A 52 4.30 -6.66 -12.04
CA ARG A 52 4.70 -6.20 -10.70
C ARG A 52 6.19 -5.87 -10.61
N HIS A 53 7.06 -6.70 -11.19
CA HIS A 53 8.50 -6.45 -11.20
C HIS A 53 8.84 -5.22 -12.04
N ARG A 54 8.26 -5.10 -13.24
CA ARG A 54 8.43 -3.94 -14.13
C ARG A 54 8.05 -2.63 -13.45
N ILE A 55 6.88 -2.58 -12.80
CA ILE A 55 6.42 -1.37 -12.09
C ILE A 55 7.31 -1.04 -10.88
N LYS A 56 7.80 -2.05 -10.14
CA LYS A 56 8.74 -1.82 -9.03
C LYS A 56 10.04 -1.17 -9.52
N GLN A 57 10.61 -1.67 -10.62
CA GLN A 57 11.82 -1.09 -11.22
C GLN A 57 11.58 0.34 -11.69
N LEU A 58 10.46 0.60 -12.38
CA LEU A 58 10.09 1.95 -12.82
C LEU A 58 10.01 2.92 -11.64
N LEU A 59 9.29 2.55 -10.56
CA LEU A 59 9.18 3.41 -9.39
C LEU A 59 10.52 3.63 -8.67
N ALA A 60 11.40 2.62 -8.65
CA ALA A 60 12.74 2.76 -8.08
C ALA A 60 13.61 3.75 -8.89
N GLN A 61 13.53 3.68 -10.22
CA GLN A 61 14.21 4.65 -11.11
C GLN A 61 13.68 6.07 -10.89
N GLN A 62 12.37 6.24 -10.72
CA GLN A 62 11.78 7.56 -10.45
C GLN A 62 12.13 8.10 -9.06
N GLU A 63 12.30 7.25 -8.04
CA GLU A 63 12.71 7.67 -6.68
C GLU A 63 14.12 8.28 -6.66
N LEU A 64 15.01 7.87 -7.58
CA LEU A 64 16.34 8.48 -7.73
C LEU A 64 16.27 9.93 -8.22
N ILE A 65 15.29 10.24 -9.07
CA ILE A 65 15.07 11.59 -9.63
C ILE A 65 14.24 12.44 -8.65
N PHE A 66 13.26 11.82 -7.99
CA PHE A 66 12.33 12.46 -7.06
C PHE A 66 12.39 11.78 -5.69
N PRO A 67 13.27 12.25 -4.77
CA PRO A 67 13.46 11.62 -3.46
C PRO A 67 12.18 11.47 -2.62
N ASP A 68 11.23 12.40 -2.78
CA ASP A 68 9.94 12.39 -2.07
C ASP A 68 8.81 11.65 -2.81
N LEU A 69 9.10 10.96 -3.92
CA LEU A 69 8.08 10.28 -4.74
C LEU A 69 7.13 9.43 -3.90
N PHE A 70 7.67 8.58 -3.03
CA PHE A 70 6.85 7.68 -2.21
C PHE A 70 6.10 8.40 -1.07
N ASN A 71 6.61 9.54 -0.58
CA ASN A 71 5.89 10.39 0.36
C ASN A 71 4.67 11.03 -0.31
N SER A 72 4.84 11.51 -1.54
CA SER A 72 3.77 12.07 -2.37
C SER A 72 2.73 11.01 -2.72
N LEU A 73 3.16 9.83 -3.20
CA LEU A 73 2.26 8.70 -3.49
C LEU A 73 1.49 8.25 -2.24
N ARG A 74 2.16 8.14 -1.08
CA ARG A 74 1.51 7.82 0.20
C ARG A 74 0.43 8.85 0.53
N SER A 75 0.73 10.13 0.38
CA SER A 75 -0.21 11.22 0.67
C SER A 75 -1.42 11.19 -0.28
N ALA A 76 -1.19 10.97 -1.58
CA ALA A 76 -2.24 10.85 -2.58
C ALA A 76 -3.14 9.63 -2.36
N LEU A 77 -2.57 8.49 -1.94
CA LEU A 77 -3.31 7.25 -1.71
C LEU A 77 -4.01 7.23 -0.35
N ARG A 78 -3.57 8.03 0.63
CA ARG A 78 -4.09 8.01 2.00
C ARG A 78 -5.62 8.04 2.09
N PRO A 79 -6.38 8.88 1.36
CA PRO A 79 -7.83 8.89 1.45
C PRO A 79 -8.49 7.56 1.04
N LEU A 80 -7.91 6.87 0.06
CA LEU A 80 -8.35 5.56 -0.40
C LEU A 80 -8.00 4.46 0.61
N LEU A 81 -6.85 4.58 1.28
CA LEU A 81 -6.42 3.63 2.31
C LEU A 81 -7.31 3.70 3.55
N LEU A 82 -7.83 4.89 3.89
CA LEU A 82 -8.68 5.12 5.05
C LEU A 82 -10.16 4.73 4.82
N VAL A 83 -10.52 4.24 3.64
CA VAL A 83 -11.87 3.71 3.40
C VAL A 83 -12.05 2.41 4.18
N ASP A 84 -13.00 2.42 5.12
CA ASP A 84 -13.39 1.28 5.96
C ASP A 84 -14.76 0.74 5.51
N SER A 85 -14.77 0.03 4.38
CA SER A 85 -15.97 -0.63 3.84
C SER A 85 -15.54 -1.88 3.07
N ALA A 86 -16.35 -2.94 3.10
CA ALA A 86 -16.14 -4.12 2.25
C ALA A 86 -16.38 -3.82 0.77
N ARG A 87 -17.29 -2.88 0.51
CA ARG A 87 -17.81 -2.55 -0.82
C ARG A 87 -16.84 -1.67 -1.61
N THR A 88 -16.70 -1.94 -2.89
CA THR A 88 -15.76 -1.22 -3.77
C THR A 88 -16.44 -0.09 -4.51
N ASP A 89 -17.74 -0.22 -4.77
CA ASP A 89 -18.61 0.78 -5.38
C ASP A 89 -18.70 2.07 -4.55
N GLU A 90 -18.65 1.96 -3.22
CA GLU A 90 -18.68 3.11 -2.31
C GLU A 90 -17.31 3.77 -2.11
N MET A 91 -16.21 3.15 -2.58
CA MET A 91 -14.85 3.62 -2.28
C MET A 91 -14.60 5.05 -2.72
N ARG A 92 -15.14 5.44 -3.88
CA ARG A 92 -14.94 6.79 -4.42
C ARG A 92 -15.57 7.84 -3.50
N ALA A 93 -16.83 7.64 -3.11
CA ALA A 93 -17.56 8.57 -2.26
C ALA A 93 -16.86 8.72 -0.88
N LEU A 94 -16.55 7.59 -0.24
CA LEU A 94 -15.89 7.58 1.06
C LEU A 94 -14.47 8.19 1.03
N ALA A 95 -13.74 8.01 -0.08
CA ALA A 95 -12.44 8.65 -0.25
C ALA A 95 -12.54 10.17 -0.41
N ILE A 96 -13.56 10.67 -1.13
CA ILE A 96 -13.84 12.10 -1.24
C ILE A 96 -14.17 12.68 0.15
N GLU A 97 -14.99 11.99 0.94
CA GLU A 97 -15.27 12.40 2.32
C GLU A 97 -13.99 12.48 3.16
N ASN A 98 -13.09 11.50 3.03
CA ASN A 98 -11.81 11.50 3.72
C ASN A 98 -10.94 12.70 3.33
N ILE A 99 -10.93 13.12 2.06
CA ILE A 99 -10.22 14.32 1.58
C ILE A 99 -10.81 15.57 2.24
N VAL A 100 -12.14 15.72 2.21
CA VAL A 100 -12.82 16.90 2.77
C VAL A 100 -12.55 17.00 4.28
N LYS A 101 -12.64 15.88 5.01
CA LYS A 101 -12.33 15.82 6.44
C LYS A 101 -10.89 16.25 6.74
N PHE A 102 -9.92 15.76 5.96
CA PHE A 102 -8.51 16.12 6.13
C PHE A 102 -8.27 17.63 5.92
N ASN A 103 -8.88 18.23 4.91
CA ASN A 103 -8.71 19.66 4.62
C ASN A 103 -9.37 20.55 5.69
N LYS A 104 -10.55 20.17 6.21
CA LYS A 104 -11.19 20.88 7.34
C LYS A 104 -10.34 20.85 8.61
N GLY A 105 -9.62 19.75 8.86
CA GLY A 105 -8.73 19.61 10.02
C GLY A 105 -7.45 20.45 9.94
N LYS A 106 -7.04 20.91 8.76
CA LYS A 106 -5.88 21.81 8.57
C LYS A 106 -6.22 23.29 8.69
N ALA A 107 -7.49 23.66 8.62
CA ALA A 107 -7.97 25.05 8.68
C ALA A 107 -8.30 25.52 10.11
N LYS A 108 -8.08 24.66 11.12
CA LYS A 108 -8.13 24.98 12.54
C LYS A 108 -6.71 24.94 13.10
#